data_AF-A0A1V5P2L5-F1
#
_entry.id   AF-A0A1V5P2L5-F1
#
_cell.length_a   1.000
_cell.length_b   1.000
_cell.length_c   1.000
_cell.angle_alpha   90.00
_cell.angle_beta   90.00
_cell.angle_gamma   90.00
#
_symmetry.space_group_name_H-M   'P 1'
#
loop_
_entity.id
_entity.type
_entity.pdbx_description
1 polymer ?
#
loop_
_entity_poly.entity_id
_entity_poly.type
_entity_poly.pdbx_seq_one_letter_code
_entity_poly.pdbx_strand_id
1 'polypeptide(L)'
;MKFRIEEKRKEVDDIYSFIFQPQEPVTWQAGQYALYRVSHDNPDNRGETRIFTISSPPFQKRIMLTTNYSFEESSSFKKALFARKAGDVVEAIKIDGKFTVNKEYQKLVFIAGGIGITPFHSILLDLEEKKDDILVGSSEYIPLCGYCLAKRLKR
;
A
#
# COMPACT_ATOMS: atom_id res chain seq x y z
N MET A 1 16.24 -0.36 -6.02
CA MET A 1 16.00 0.45 -4.80
C MET A 1 16.01 -0.47 -3.59
N LYS A 2 16.42 0.04 -2.42
CA LYS A 2 16.46 -0.73 -1.17
C LYS A 2 15.62 -0.05 -0.09
N PHE A 3 14.73 -0.81 0.54
CA PHE A 3 13.76 -0.35 1.51
C PHE A 3 14.02 -1.05 2.85
N ARG A 4 14.39 -0.28 3.87
CA ARG A 4 14.62 -0.81 5.22
C ARG A 4 13.30 -0.89 5.96
N ILE A 5 12.96 -2.03 6.56
CA ILE A 5 11.77 -2.17 7.40
C ILE A 5 11.98 -1.34 8.67
N GLU A 6 11.09 -0.39 8.91
CA GLU A 6 11.01 0.31 10.19
C GLU A 6 10.11 -0.45 11.15
N GLU A 7 8.93 -0.85 10.67
CA GLU A 7 7.89 -1.43 11.50
C GLU A 7 7.06 -2.44 10.70
N LYS A 8 6.60 -3.48 11.38
CA LYS A 8 5.51 -4.35 10.94
C LYS A 8 4.32 -4.12 11.86
N ARG A 9 3.27 -3.49 11.33
CA ARG A 9 2.06 -3.14 12.08
C ARG A 9 0.92 -4.09 11.73
N LYS A 10 0.22 -4.57 12.75
CA LYS A 10 -1.05 -5.29 12.57
C LYS A 10 -2.18 -4.26 12.50
N GLU A 11 -2.94 -4.26 11.40
CA GLU A 11 -4.04 -3.31 11.19
C GLU A 11 -5.34 -3.85 11.77
N VAL A 12 -5.75 -5.03 11.29
CA VAL A 12 -6.93 -5.77 11.75
C VAL A 12 -6.81 -7.22 11.28
N ASP A 13 -7.36 -8.18 12.03
CA ASP A 13 -7.42 -9.60 11.66
C ASP A 13 -6.08 -10.14 11.11
N ASP A 14 -6.06 -10.55 9.85
CA ASP A 14 -4.87 -11.05 9.14
C ASP A 14 -4.23 -9.98 8.24
N ILE A 15 -4.58 -8.72 8.41
CA ILE A 15 -4.05 -7.59 7.64
C ILE A 15 -2.86 -6.96 8.37
N TYR A 16 -1.74 -6.88 7.66
CA TYR A 16 -0.49 -6.29 8.15
C TYR A 16 0.02 -5.23 7.18
N SER A 17 0.58 -4.17 7.75
CA SER A 17 1.34 -3.15 7.02
C SER A 17 2.82 -3.26 7.37
N PHE A 18 3.66 -3.29 6.34
CA PHE A 18 5.09 -3.15 6.45
C PHE A 18 5.44 -1.71 6.09
N ILE A 19 6.03 -0.99 7.03
CA ILE A 19 6.47 0.39 6.86
C ILE A 19 7.96 0.36 6.58
N PHE A 20 8.36 0.96 5.47
CA PHE A 20 9.74 1.00 5.04
C PHE A 20 10.26 2.44 4.92
N GLN A 21 11.51 2.60 5.33
CA GLN A 21 12.32 3.76 5.04
C GLN A 21 13.18 3.47 3.79
N PRO A 22 12.97 4.20 2.68
CA PRO A 22 13.88 4.13 1.53
C PRO A 22 15.30 4.53 1.94
N GLN A 23 16.30 3.75 1.52
CA GLN A 23 17.71 4.08 1.77
C GLN A 23 18.20 5.23 0.88
N GLU A 24 17.52 5.47 -0.23
CA GLU A 24 17.76 6.55 -1.17
C GLU A 24 16.43 7.29 -1.45
N PRO A 25 16.47 8.58 -1.82
CA PRO A 25 15.27 9.31 -2.21
C PRO A 25 14.52 8.58 -3.34
N VAL A 26 13.22 8.38 -3.14
CA VAL A 26 12.33 7.76 -4.11
C VAL A 26 11.09 8.60 -4.28
N THR A 27 10.62 8.71 -5.51
CA THR A 27 9.42 9.46 -5.88
C THR A 27 8.39 8.50 -6.45
N TRP A 28 7.14 8.67 -6.07
CA TRP A 28 6.00 7.95 -6.63
C TRP A 28 4.77 8.86 -6.65
N GLN A 29 3.75 8.45 -7.38
CA GLN A 29 2.41 9.04 -7.31
C GLN A 29 1.49 8.16 -6.48
N ALA A 30 0.56 8.77 -5.76
CA ALA A 30 -0.41 8.04 -4.95
C ALA A 30 -1.22 7.08 -5.83
N GLY A 31 -1.35 5.83 -5.37
CA GLY A 31 -2.00 4.73 -6.11
C GLY A 31 -1.08 3.89 -7.00
N GLN A 32 0.20 4.25 -7.16
CA GLN A 32 1.20 3.40 -7.81
C GLN A 32 1.59 2.17 -6.99
N TYR A 33 2.22 1.20 -7.65
CA TYR A 33 2.74 -0.02 -7.04
C TYR A 33 4.26 -0.10 -7.14
N ALA A 34 4.87 -0.94 -6.31
CA ALA A 34 6.25 -1.33 -6.45
C ALA A 34 6.38 -2.84 -6.72
N LEU A 35 7.37 -3.21 -7.52
CA LEU A 35 7.79 -4.60 -7.72
C LEU A 35 8.85 -4.95 -6.68
N TYR A 36 8.42 -5.61 -5.61
CA TYR A 36 9.29 -6.03 -4.51
C TYR A 36 9.99 -7.35 -4.85
N ARG A 37 11.22 -7.52 -4.36
CA ARG A 37 11.97 -8.77 -4.37
C ARG A 37 12.38 -9.11 -2.94
N VAL A 38 12.08 -10.33 -2.53
CA VAL A 38 12.51 -10.90 -1.25
C VAL A 38 13.14 -12.26 -1.53
N SER A 39 14.47 -12.33 -1.45
CA SER A 39 15.17 -13.60 -1.64
C SER A 39 14.95 -14.53 -0.45
N HIS A 40 14.66 -15.78 -0.76
CA HIS A 40 14.34 -16.84 0.21
C HIS A 40 14.48 -18.23 -0.44
N ASP A 41 14.66 -19.24 0.39
CA ASP A 41 14.80 -20.62 -0.08
C ASP A 41 13.46 -21.16 -0.60
N ASN A 42 13.52 -21.96 -1.67
CA ASN A 42 12.39 -22.66 -2.28
C ASN A 42 11.21 -21.73 -2.64
N PRO A 43 11.42 -20.72 -3.52
CA PRO A 43 10.33 -19.86 -3.97
C PRO A 43 9.27 -20.69 -4.70
N ASP A 44 8.00 -20.31 -4.52
CA ASP A 44 6.89 -20.89 -5.29
C ASP A 44 7.02 -20.61 -6.79
N ASN A 45 6.11 -21.15 -7.59
CA ASN A 45 6.10 -21.02 -9.05
C ASN A 45 6.04 -19.57 -9.57
N ARG A 46 5.72 -18.58 -8.73
CA ARG A 46 5.70 -17.16 -9.09
C ARG A 46 7.02 -16.46 -8.74
N GLY A 47 7.98 -17.16 -8.11
CA GLY A 47 9.32 -16.68 -7.83
C GLY A 47 9.41 -15.71 -6.64
N GLU A 48 10.54 -15.02 -6.53
CA GLU A 48 10.89 -14.12 -5.42
C GLU A 48 10.32 -12.70 -5.53
N THR A 49 9.58 -12.40 -6.60
CA THR A 49 9.14 -11.03 -6.89
C THR A 49 7.63 -10.90 -6.87
N ARG A 50 7.12 -9.80 -6.31
CA ARG A 50 5.68 -9.52 -6.25
C ARG A 50 5.39 -8.04 -6.41
N ILE A 51 4.32 -7.75 -7.13
CA ILE A 51 3.77 -6.40 -7.22
C ILE A 51 2.86 -6.18 -6.01
N PHE A 52 3.10 -5.10 -5.28
CA PHE A 52 2.17 -4.59 -4.28
C PHE A 52 2.01 -3.08 -4.44
N THR A 53 0.79 -2.62 -4.26
CA THR A 53 0.50 -1.18 -4.19
C THR A 53 1.25 -0.54 -3.04
N ILE A 54 1.74 0.68 -3.26
CA ILE A 54 2.27 1.52 -2.18
C ILE A 54 1.06 2.14 -1.48
N SER A 55 0.72 1.64 -0.29
CA SER A 55 -0.47 2.06 0.45
C SER A 55 -0.29 3.41 1.16
N SER A 56 0.91 3.98 1.18
CA SER A 56 1.20 5.31 1.69
C SER A 56 1.23 6.38 0.58
N PRO A 57 0.84 7.63 0.89
CA PRO A 57 0.97 8.75 -0.02
C PRO A 57 2.42 9.28 -0.10
N PRO A 58 2.82 9.93 -1.21
CA PRO A 58 4.19 10.44 -1.41
C PRO A 58 4.68 11.42 -0.34
N PHE A 59 3.80 12.27 0.21
CA PHE A 59 4.20 13.29 1.19
C PHE A 59 4.70 12.71 2.53
N GLN A 60 4.33 11.47 2.86
CA GLN A 60 4.81 10.79 4.07
C GLN A 60 6.27 10.31 3.94
N LYS A 61 6.83 10.27 2.72
CA LYS A 61 8.22 9.83 2.43
C LYS A 61 8.60 8.44 2.95
N ARG A 62 7.60 7.65 3.38
CA ARG A 62 7.73 6.25 3.78
C ARG A 62 6.96 5.39 2.79
N ILE A 63 7.52 4.25 2.44
CA ILE A 63 6.84 3.26 1.61
C ILE A 63 6.06 2.35 2.54
N MET A 64 4.77 2.18 2.28
CA MET A 64 3.94 1.23 3.03
C MET A 64 3.43 0.14 2.09
N LEU A 65 3.58 -1.11 2.50
CA LEU A 65 3.00 -2.27 1.83
C LEU A 65 1.99 -2.89 2.80
N THR A 66 0.72 -2.85 2.44
CA THR A 66 -0.34 -3.49 3.25
C THR A 66 -0.82 -4.74 2.54
N THR A 67 -0.90 -5.87 3.25
CA THR A 67 -1.34 -7.14 2.69
C THR A 67 -2.03 -8.02 3.72
N ASN A 68 -2.88 -8.93 3.24
CA ASN A 68 -3.38 -10.03 4.06
C ASN A 68 -2.31 -11.12 4.20
N TYR A 69 -2.24 -11.75 5.36
CA TYR A 69 -1.27 -12.80 5.68
C TYR A 69 -1.91 -13.88 6.55
N SER A 70 -2.14 -15.06 5.96
CA SER A 70 -2.46 -16.30 6.68
C SER A 70 -1.23 -17.21 6.71
N PHE A 71 -0.90 -17.82 7.85
CA PHE A 71 0.27 -18.69 7.98
C PHE A 71 0.21 -19.93 7.10
N GLU A 72 -0.98 -20.47 6.85
CA GLU A 72 -1.15 -21.69 6.06
C GLU A 72 -1.15 -21.37 4.56
N GLU A 73 -1.94 -20.38 4.16
CA GLU A 73 -2.27 -20.12 2.75
C GLU A 73 -1.36 -19.08 2.06
N SER A 74 -0.53 -18.36 2.81
CA SER A 74 0.31 -17.32 2.22
C SER A 74 1.38 -17.88 1.30
N SER A 75 1.64 -17.14 0.21
CA SER A 75 2.71 -17.45 -0.73
C SER A 75 4.08 -17.47 -0.04
N SER A 76 5.02 -18.22 -0.62
CA SER A 76 6.42 -18.27 -0.17
C SER A 76 7.02 -16.87 0.05
N PHE A 77 6.79 -15.94 -0.89
CA PHE A 77 7.15 -14.53 -0.78
C PHE A 77 6.61 -13.85 0.49
N LYS A 78 5.32 -14.03 0.81
CA LYS A 78 4.68 -13.35 1.95
C LYS A 78 5.19 -13.93 3.26
N LYS A 79 5.42 -15.25 3.32
CA LYS A 79 6.07 -15.93 4.45
C LYS A 79 7.48 -15.38 4.67
N ALA A 80 8.26 -15.27 3.60
CA ALA A 80 9.60 -14.67 3.65
C ALA A 80 9.59 -13.20 4.08
N LEU A 81 8.66 -12.39 3.56
CA LEU A 81 8.49 -11.00 3.98
C LEU A 81 8.09 -10.89 5.46
N PHE A 82 7.15 -11.72 5.92
CA PHE A 82 6.66 -11.69 7.28
C PHE A 82 7.72 -12.13 8.32
N ALA A 83 8.64 -13.00 7.91
CA ALA A 83 9.79 -13.43 8.71
C ALA A 83 10.87 -12.34 8.87
N ARG A 84 10.87 -11.29 8.02
CA ARG A 84 11.78 -10.15 8.16
C ARG A 84 11.46 -9.32 9.40
N LYS A 85 12.49 -8.76 9.99
CA LYS A 85 12.43 -7.93 11.21
C LYS A 85 12.68 -6.47 10.88
N ALA A 86 12.34 -5.60 11.82
CA ALA A 86 12.76 -4.20 11.75
C ALA A 86 14.29 -4.12 11.59
N GLY A 87 14.76 -3.25 10.71
CA GLY A 87 16.16 -3.12 10.32
C GLY A 87 16.54 -3.91 9.07
N ASP A 88 15.81 -4.98 8.71
CA ASP A 88 16.06 -5.76 7.50
C ASP A 88 15.78 -4.93 6.25
N VAL A 89 16.42 -5.31 5.14
CA VAL A 89 16.26 -4.64 3.85
C VAL A 89 15.50 -5.52 2.87
N VAL A 90 14.49 -4.95 2.23
CA VAL A 90 13.74 -5.52 1.11
C VAL A 90 14.08 -4.75 -0.15
N GLU A 91 14.25 -5.45 -1.27
CA GLU A 91 14.54 -4.81 -2.55
C GLU A 91 13.25 -4.42 -3.27
N ALA A 92 13.28 -3.27 -3.93
CA ALA A 92 12.27 -2.88 -4.91
C ALA A 92 12.95 -2.65 -6.26
N ILE A 93 12.51 -3.39 -7.27
CA ILE A 93 13.07 -3.36 -8.62
C ILE A 93 12.64 -2.08 -9.33
N LYS A 94 11.35 -1.76 -9.28
CA LYS A 94 10.77 -0.54 -9.88
C LYS A 94 9.50 -0.11 -9.16
N ILE A 95 9.13 1.15 -9.34
CA ILE A 95 7.81 1.70 -9.04
C ILE A 95 7.13 2.01 -10.37
N ASP A 96 5.87 1.63 -10.50
CA ASP A 96 5.11 1.74 -11.74
C ASP A 96 3.60 1.76 -11.45
N GLY A 97 2.78 1.93 -12.49
CA GLY A 97 1.33 1.93 -12.40
C GLY A 97 0.71 3.23 -12.87
N LYS A 98 -0.46 3.10 -13.50
CA LYS A 98 -1.27 4.21 -14.03
C LYS A 98 -2.52 4.48 -13.17
N PHE A 99 -2.62 3.83 -12.02
CA PHE A 99 -3.76 3.95 -11.12
C PHE A 99 -3.62 5.17 -10.23
N THR A 100 -3.58 6.35 -10.85
CA THR A 100 -3.31 7.65 -10.23
C THR A 100 -4.46 8.60 -10.56
N VAL A 101 -4.71 9.59 -9.71
CA VAL A 101 -5.74 10.60 -9.96
C VAL A 101 -5.15 11.80 -10.72
N ASN A 102 -5.83 12.20 -11.80
CA ASN A 102 -5.56 13.45 -12.51
C ASN A 102 -6.43 14.57 -11.92
N LYS A 103 -5.87 15.78 -11.82
CA LYS A 103 -6.56 16.99 -11.31
C LYS A 103 -7.76 17.43 -12.16
N GLU A 104 -7.84 16.98 -13.40
CA GLU A 104 -8.96 17.31 -14.30
C GLU A 104 -10.28 16.64 -13.89
N TYR A 105 -10.24 15.61 -13.05
CA TYR A 105 -11.44 14.93 -12.59
C TYR A 105 -12.15 15.73 -11.49
N GLN A 106 -13.35 16.22 -11.79
CA GLN A 106 -14.15 16.98 -10.82
C GLN A 106 -14.95 16.11 -9.83
N LYS A 107 -15.15 14.82 -10.15
CA LYS A 107 -15.85 13.86 -9.30
C LYS A 107 -15.21 12.49 -9.44
N LEU A 108 -14.91 11.86 -8.31
CA LEU A 108 -14.27 10.56 -8.23
C LEU A 108 -15.18 9.58 -7.50
N VAL A 109 -15.24 8.34 -7.98
CA VAL A 109 -15.91 7.23 -7.31
C VAL A 109 -14.90 6.10 -7.18
N PHE A 110 -14.67 5.64 -5.96
CA PHE A 110 -13.76 4.54 -5.65
C PHE A 110 -14.59 3.31 -5.29
N ILE A 111 -14.26 2.16 -5.88
CA ILE A 111 -14.91 0.87 -5.61
C ILE A 111 -13.82 -0.13 -5.27
N ALA A 112 -13.82 -0.62 -4.03
CA ALA A 112 -12.83 -1.54 -3.51
C ALA A 112 -13.48 -2.73 -2.81
N GLY A 113 -12.79 -3.87 -2.86
CA GLY A 113 -13.07 -5.03 -2.01
C GLY A 113 -11.76 -5.58 -1.44
N GLY A 114 -11.78 -5.97 -0.16
CA GLY A 114 -10.62 -6.51 0.55
C GLY A 114 -9.36 -5.64 0.43
N ILE A 115 -8.21 -6.28 0.18
CA ILE A 115 -6.92 -5.59 0.07
C ILE A 115 -6.81 -4.64 -1.14
N GLY A 116 -7.76 -4.72 -2.07
CA GLY A 116 -7.87 -3.80 -3.22
C GLY A 116 -8.15 -2.34 -2.82
N ILE A 117 -8.42 -2.05 -1.55
CA ILE A 117 -8.54 -0.69 -0.99
C ILE A 117 -7.21 0.09 -0.92
N THR A 118 -6.08 -0.62 -0.89
CA THR A 118 -4.74 -0.03 -0.68
C THR A 118 -4.34 1.12 -1.62
N PRO A 119 -4.62 1.10 -2.94
CA PRO A 119 -4.36 2.27 -3.78
C PRO A 119 -5.21 3.47 -3.40
N PHE A 120 -6.48 3.24 -3.05
CA PHE A 120 -7.39 4.31 -2.65
C PHE A 120 -6.94 4.94 -1.34
N HIS A 121 -6.47 4.15 -0.38
CA HIS A 121 -5.91 4.71 0.86
C HIS A 121 -4.77 5.70 0.58
N SER A 122 -3.82 5.34 -0.30
CA SER A 122 -2.74 6.24 -0.74
C SER A 122 -3.29 7.49 -1.43
N ILE A 123 -4.22 7.33 -2.38
CA ILE A 123 -4.83 8.44 -3.14
C ILE A 123 -5.61 9.39 -2.22
N LEU A 124 -6.44 8.87 -1.33
CA LEU A 124 -7.32 9.66 -0.48
C LEU A 124 -6.52 10.53 0.49
N LEU A 125 -5.47 9.99 1.10
CA LEU A 125 -4.58 10.77 1.94
C LEU A 125 -3.86 11.87 1.14
N ASP A 126 -3.42 11.57 -0.08
CA ASP A 126 -2.73 12.54 -0.95
C ASP A 126 -3.65 13.67 -1.41
N LEU A 127 -4.93 13.37 -1.69
CA LEU A 127 -5.95 14.37 -2.03
C LEU A 127 -6.36 15.20 -0.80
N GLU A 128 -6.45 14.59 0.40
CA GLU A 128 -6.75 15.29 1.65
C GLU A 128 -5.65 16.31 1.99
N GLU A 129 -4.37 15.91 1.85
CA GLU A 129 -3.23 16.80 2.02
C GLU A 129 -3.26 17.98 1.04
N LYS A 130 -3.70 17.74 -0.21
CA LYS A 130 -3.85 18.77 -1.24
C LYS A 130 -5.10 19.64 -1.07
N LYS A 131 -6.01 19.28 -0.15
CA LYS A 131 -7.31 19.92 0.12
C LYS A 131 -8.26 19.91 -1.09
N ASP A 132 -8.27 18.80 -1.84
CA ASP A 132 -9.23 18.59 -2.93
C ASP A 132 -10.61 18.12 -2.40
N ASP A 133 -11.70 18.41 -3.13
CA ASP A 133 -13.06 17.96 -2.78
C ASP A 133 -13.26 16.47 -3.12
N ILE A 134 -13.43 15.62 -2.11
CA ILE A 134 -13.49 14.15 -2.29
C ILE A 134 -14.81 13.58 -1.78
N LEU A 135 -15.45 12.75 -2.60
CA LEU A 135 -16.53 11.86 -2.18
C LEU A 135 -16.02 10.41 -2.19
N VAL A 136 -16.10 9.74 -1.03
CA VAL A 136 -15.69 8.33 -0.88
C VAL A 136 -16.91 7.49 -0.53
N GLY A 137 -17.13 6.42 -1.29
CA GLY A 137 -18.08 5.37 -0.96
C GLY A 137 -17.34 4.05 -0.78
N SER A 138 -17.68 3.29 0.26
CA SER A 138 -17.16 1.94 0.49
C SER A 138 -18.32 1.02 0.84
N SER A 139 -18.32 -0.21 0.33
CA SER A 139 -19.38 -1.18 0.62
C SER A 139 -19.22 -1.86 2.00
N GLU A 140 -18.04 -1.80 2.62
CA GLU A 140 -17.72 -2.43 3.90
C GLU A 140 -16.80 -1.54 4.73
N TYR A 141 -16.91 -1.61 6.06
CA TYR A 141 -16.05 -0.87 7.00
C TYR A 141 -14.65 -1.48 6.99
N ILE A 142 -13.66 -0.70 6.54
CA ILE A 142 -12.26 -1.14 6.47
C ILE A 142 -11.48 -0.31 7.51
N PRO A 143 -10.88 -0.93 8.54
CA PRO A 143 -10.18 -0.20 9.61
C PRO A 143 -9.01 0.68 9.16
N LEU A 144 -8.43 0.41 7.99
CA LEU A 144 -7.44 1.28 7.34
C LEU A 144 -8.03 2.64 6.92
N CYS A 145 -9.32 2.67 6.62
CA CYS A 145 -10.08 3.89 6.37
C CYS A 145 -10.90 4.21 7.63
N GLY A 146 -10.35 4.99 8.55
CA GLY A 146 -11.14 5.70 9.58
C GLY A 146 -12.20 6.67 9.01
N TYR A 147 -12.34 6.74 7.68
CA TYR A 147 -13.11 7.70 6.90
C TYR A 147 -14.24 7.07 6.07
N CYS A 148 -14.73 5.87 6.41
CA CYS A 148 -15.90 5.26 5.77
C CYS A 148 -17.26 5.91 6.15
N LEU A 149 -17.28 7.17 6.60
CA LEU A 149 -18.48 8.00 6.58
C LEU A 149 -18.34 8.97 5.41
N ALA A 150 -19.29 8.92 4.48
CA ALA A 150 -19.46 9.89 3.42
C ALA A 150 -19.56 11.31 4.00
N LYS A 151 -18.41 11.97 4.23
CA LYS A 151 -18.35 13.39 4.53
C LYS A 151 -18.51 14.12 3.22
N ARG A 152 -19.74 14.56 2.97
CA ARG A 152 -20.00 15.68 2.06
C ARG A 152 -19.38 16.92 2.72
N LEU A 153 -18.11 17.20 2.45
CA LEU A 153 -17.53 18.50 2.77
C LEU A 153 -18.28 19.53 1.91
N LYS A 154 -18.84 20.53 2.60
CA LYS A 154 -19.89 21.40 2.05
C LYS A 154 -19.34 22.29 0.94
N ARG A 155 -20.23 22.50 -0.04
CA ARG A 155 -20.26 23.54 -1.09
C ARG A 155 -19.56 24.83 -0.72
#